data_AF-A0A2E4JR33-F1
#
_entry.id   AF-A0A2E4JR33-F1
#
_cell.length_a   1.000
_cell.length_b   1.000
_cell.length_c   1.000
_cell.angle_alpha   90.00
_cell.angle_beta   90.00
_cell.angle_gamma   90.00
#
_symmetry.space_group_name_H-M   'P 1'
#
loop_
_entity.id
_entity.type
_entity.pdbx_description
1 polymer ?
#
loop_
_entity_poly.entity_id
_entity_poly.type
_entity_poly.pdbx_seq_one_letter_code
_entity_poly.pdbx_strand_id
1 'polypeptide(L)'
;MTARVAQGLVIVSLVLLLIYGADVGAKQGKEENILRIDAKTRGIGFGVPPIILSTVAFFISMKEKSSLISVLLLVNGALIMIGGIMPIITSSVVLGLPVLGAGIWIFALGIIKSIKSKSIKTI
;
A
#
# COMPACT_ATOMS: atom_id res chain seq x y z
N MET A 1 -17.77 14.45 4.81
CA MET A 1 -18.33 13.08 4.63
C MET A 1 -17.37 12.22 3.80
N THR A 2 -16.58 12.83 2.91
CA THR A 2 -15.66 12.13 2.01
C THR A 2 -14.35 11.70 2.68
N ALA A 3 -13.91 12.30 3.81
CA ALA A 3 -12.75 11.78 4.56
C ALA A 3 -13.05 10.45 5.22
N ARG A 4 -14.26 10.23 5.74
CA ARG A 4 -14.63 8.94 6.34
C ARG A 4 -14.61 7.82 5.29
N VAL A 5 -15.08 8.11 4.09
CA VAL A 5 -15.01 7.18 2.94
C VAL A 5 -13.56 6.91 2.56
N ALA A 6 -12.73 7.95 2.43
CA ALA A 6 -11.31 7.78 2.10
C ALA A 6 -10.53 7.04 3.20
N GLN A 7 -10.82 7.30 4.48
CA GLN A 7 -10.25 6.55 5.60
C GLN A 7 -10.59 5.07 5.50
N GLY A 8 -11.88 4.74 5.30
CA GLY A 8 -12.31 3.35 5.09
C GLY A 8 -11.55 2.69 3.94
N LEU A 9 -11.36 3.40 2.83
CA LEU A 9 -10.65 2.89 1.65
C LEU A 9 -9.17 2.57 1.94
N VAL A 10 -8.45 3.46 2.64
CA VAL A 10 -7.04 3.20 3.00
C VAL A 10 -6.91 2.12 4.07
N ILE A 11 -7.85 2.05 5.02
CA ILE A 11 -7.88 0.99 6.04
C ILE A 11 -8.09 -0.37 5.37
N VAL A 12 -9.06 -0.48 4.46
CA VAL A 12 -9.29 -1.71 3.68
C VAL A 12 -8.04 -2.05 2.88
N SER A 13 -7.43 -1.08 2.20
CA SER A 13 -6.16 -1.27 1.51
C SER A 13 -5.06 -1.83 2.41
N LEU A 14 -4.93 -1.31 3.64
CA LEU A 14 -3.93 -1.75 4.60
C LEU A 14 -4.21 -3.18 5.08
N VAL A 15 -5.47 -3.52 5.35
CA VAL A 15 -5.87 -4.88 5.75
C VAL A 15 -5.57 -5.88 4.63
N LEU A 16 -5.88 -5.56 3.37
CA LEU A 16 -5.53 -6.42 2.24
C LEU A 16 -4.01 -6.62 2.14
N LEU A 17 -3.24 -5.55 2.31
CA LEU A 17 -1.78 -5.59 2.24
C LEU A 17 -1.17 -6.43 3.37
N LEU A 18 -1.74 -6.35 4.57
CA LEU A 18 -1.32 -7.16 5.72
C LEU A 18 -1.67 -8.64 5.52
N ILE A 19 -2.86 -8.97 5.01
CA ILE A 19 -3.25 -10.36 4.70
C ILE A 19 -2.30 -10.94 3.64
N TYR A 20 -2.03 -10.19 2.58
CA TYR A 20 -1.08 -10.59 1.54
C TYR A 20 0.33 -10.77 2.10
N GLY A 21 0.83 -9.77 2.84
CA GLY A 21 2.16 -9.80 3.45
C GLY A 21 2.33 -10.94 4.45
N ALA A 22 1.31 -11.22 5.25
CA ALA A 22 1.31 -12.34 6.20
C ALA A 22 1.27 -13.70 5.48
N ASP A 23 0.46 -13.86 4.43
CA ASP A 23 0.43 -15.09 3.64
C ASP A 23 1.75 -15.37 2.92
N VAL A 24 2.43 -14.33 2.43
CA VAL A 24 3.76 -14.46 1.81
C VAL A 24 4.84 -14.68 2.87
N GLY A 25 4.78 -13.96 4.00
CA GLY A 25 5.78 -14.00 5.07
C GLY A 25 5.75 -15.28 5.93
N ALA A 26 4.57 -15.84 6.21
CA ALA A 26 4.41 -17.07 6.98
C ALA A 26 4.98 -18.32 6.27
N LYS A 27 5.40 -18.19 5.02
CA LYS A 27 5.86 -19.29 4.14
C LYS A 27 7.36 -19.51 4.09
N GLN A 28 8.17 -18.75 4.85
CA GLN A 28 9.58 -19.10 5.02
C GLN A 28 9.80 -20.43 5.75
N GLY A 29 8.76 -21.23 6.06
CA GLY A 29 8.92 -22.52 6.77
C GLY A 29 7.88 -23.65 6.58
N LYS A 30 6.85 -23.57 5.72
CA LYS A 30 5.90 -24.71 5.50
C LYS A 30 5.35 -24.78 4.06
N GLU A 31 5.22 -26.01 3.54
CA GLU A 31 4.93 -26.35 2.13
C GLU A 31 3.49 -26.13 1.64
N GLU A 32 2.60 -25.51 2.43
CA GLU A 32 1.17 -25.50 2.12
C GLU A 32 0.63 -24.08 1.96
N ASN A 33 0.27 -23.73 0.72
CA ASN A 33 -0.31 -22.45 0.35
C ASN A 33 -1.75 -22.31 0.89
N ILE A 34 -2.02 -21.31 1.74
CA ILE A 34 -3.35 -21.03 2.33
C ILE A 34 -4.42 -20.77 1.23
N LEU A 35 -4.03 -20.17 0.11
CA LEU A 35 -4.77 -20.15 -1.16
C LEU A 35 -3.97 -20.98 -2.17
N ARG A 36 -4.51 -22.10 -2.65
CA ARG A 36 -3.92 -22.96 -3.69
C ARG A 36 -3.91 -22.29 -5.07
N ILE A 37 -3.29 -21.12 -5.17
CA ILE A 37 -3.25 -20.28 -6.37
C ILE A 37 -1.79 -19.88 -6.60
N ASP A 38 -1.38 -19.80 -7.86
CA ASP A 38 -0.04 -19.40 -8.27
C ASP A 38 0.42 -18.09 -7.59
N ALA A 39 1.70 -18.01 -7.20
CA ALA A 39 2.28 -16.85 -6.52
C ALA A 39 2.09 -15.55 -7.33
N LYS A 40 2.14 -15.64 -8.66
CA LYS A 40 1.90 -14.50 -9.56
C LYS A 40 0.45 -14.02 -9.49
N THR A 41 -0.50 -14.95 -9.47
CA THR A 41 -1.94 -14.64 -9.38
C THR A 41 -2.30 -14.04 -8.03
N ARG A 42 -1.64 -14.46 -6.94
CA ARG A 42 -1.84 -13.89 -5.60
C ARG A 42 -1.25 -12.50 -5.47
N GLY A 43 -0.06 -12.28 -6.02
CA GLY A 43 0.56 -10.95 -6.07
C GLY A 43 -0.28 -9.95 -6.87
N ILE A 44 -0.86 -10.38 -7.99
CA ILE A 44 -1.78 -9.53 -8.78
C ILE A 44 -3.11 -9.34 -8.05
N GLY A 45 -3.69 -10.42 -7.51
CA GLY A 45 -5.01 -10.39 -6.89
C GLY A 45 -5.08 -9.64 -5.55
N PHE A 46 -4.00 -9.66 -4.75
CA PHE A 46 -3.98 -9.04 -3.42
C PHE A 46 -2.95 -7.92 -3.26
N GLY A 47 -1.95 -7.82 -4.15
CA GLY A 47 -0.93 -6.76 -4.11
C GLY A 47 -1.29 -5.51 -4.93
N VAL A 48 -1.99 -5.67 -6.07
CA VAL A 48 -2.39 -4.54 -6.93
C VAL A 48 -3.57 -3.74 -6.39
N PRO A 49 -4.65 -4.35 -5.84
CA PRO A 49 -5.79 -3.58 -5.34
C PRO A 49 -5.42 -2.55 -4.24
N PRO A 50 -4.54 -2.85 -3.27
CA PRO A 50 -4.08 -1.87 -2.29
C PRO A 50 -3.45 -0.61 -2.91
N ILE A 51 -2.69 -0.75 -4.00
CA ILE A 51 -2.06 0.37 -4.70
C ILE A 51 -3.13 1.29 -5.30
N ILE A 52 -4.13 0.70 -5.97
CA ILE A 52 -5.23 1.45 -6.59
C ILE A 52 -6.07 2.13 -5.51
N LEU A 53 -6.46 1.39 -4.47
CA LEU A 53 -7.27 1.90 -3.36
C LEU A 53 -6.57 3.06 -2.64
N SER A 54 -5.26 2.92 -2.36
CA SER A 54 -4.46 3.99 -1.75
C SER A 54 -4.36 5.23 -2.64
N THR A 55 -4.17 5.05 -3.95
CA THR A 55 -4.13 6.15 -4.92
C THR A 55 -5.47 6.88 -4.98
N VAL A 56 -6.57 6.16 -5.13
CA VAL A 56 -7.92 6.74 -5.19
C VAL A 56 -8.28 7.46 -3.89
N ALA A 57 -7.94 6.86 -2.73
CA ALA A 57 -8.17 7.48 -1.44
C ALA A 57 -7.38 8.78 -1.24
N PHE A 58 -6.17 8.86 -1.81
CA PHE A 58 -5.41 10.11 -1.82
C PHE A 58 -6.21 11.21 -2.53
N PHE A 59 -6.68 10.97 -3.76
CA PHE A 59 -7.44 11.93 -4.55
C PHE A 59 -8.78 12.31 -3.90
N ILE A 60 -9.53 11.33 -3.38
CA ILE A 60 -10.82 11.59 -2.70
C ILE A 60 -10.62 12.49 -1.47
N SER A 61 -9.59 12.22 -0.66
CA SER A 61 -9.32 13.05 0.52
C SER A 61 -8.43 14.26 0.24
N MET A 62 -8.07 14.53 -1.01
CA MET A 62 -7.32 15.75 -1.36
C MET A 62 -8.10 17.04 -1.02
N LYS A 63 -9.44 16.94 -0.90
CA LYS A 63 -10.34 18.02 -0.49
C LYS A 63 -10.65 18.07 1.01
N GLU A 64 -10.32 17.03 1.80
CA GLU A 64 -10.62 16.99 3.24
C GLU A 64 -9.33 16.93 4.09
N LYS A 65 -9.24 17.79 5.13
CA LYS A 65 -8.11 17.85 6.07
C LYS A 65 -8.09 16.61 6.98
N SER A 66 -7.40 15.55 6.59
CA SER A 66 -7.18 14.40 7.48
C SER A 66 -5.69 14.05 7.54
N SER A 67 -5.05 14.35 8.68
CA SER A 67 -3.69 13.89 8.98
C SER A 67 -3.61 12.37 9.02
N LEU A 68 -4.68 11.71 9.50
CA LEU A 68 -4.78 10.25 9.58
C LEU A 68 -4.57 9.59 8.20
N ILE A 69 -5.19 10.09 7.14
CA ILE A 69 -5.03 9.52 5.79
C ILE A 69 -3.59 9.66 5.28
N SER A 70 -2.90 10.76 5.60
CA SER A 70 -1.49 10.92 5.23
C SER A 70 -0.60 9.86 5.91
N VAL A 71 -0.80 9.61 7.20
CA VAL A 71 -0.05 8.57 7.92
C VAL A 71 -0.32 7.19 7.34
N LEU A 72 -1.59 6.83 7.05
CA LEU A 72 -1.87 5.52 6.47
C LEU A 72 -1.27 5.34 5.06
N LEU A 73 -1.22 6.40 4.25
CA LEU A 73 -0.56 6.34 2.93
C LEU A 73 0.94 6.13 3.06
N LEU A 74 1.59 6.77 4.04
CA LEU A 74 3.01 6.55 4.31
C LEU A 74 3.28 5.10 4.72
N VAL A 75 2.46 4.55 5.62
CA VAL A 75 2.58 3.15 6.06
C VAL A 75 2.35 2.20 4.88
N ASN A 76 1.31 2.39 4.08
CA ASN A 76 1.06 1.58 2.88
C ASN A 76 2.21 1.66 1.89
N GLY A 77 2.69 2.87 1.59
CA GLY A 77 3.84 3.07 0.69
C GLY A 77 5.08 2.33 1.17
N ALA A 78 5.39 2.40 2.47
CA ALA A 78 6.51 1.68 3.07
C ALA A 78 6.36 0.15 2.97
N LEU A 79 5.17 -0.39 3.28
CA LEU A 79 4.92 -1.83 3.15
C LEU A 79 5.02 -2.31 1.70
N ILE A 80 4.51 -1.53 0.73
CA ILE A 80 4.61 -1.86 -0.70
C ILE A 80 6.08 -1.83 -1.14
N MET A 81 6.88 -0.87 -0.68
CA MET A 81 8.32 -0.84 -0.96
C MET A 81 9.01 -2.11 -0.45
N ILE A 82 8.73 -2.55 0.79
CA ILE A 82 9.27 -3.81 1.33
C ILE A 82 8.87 -5.00 0.43
N GLY A 83 7.60 -5.05 0.01
CA GLY A 83 7.09 -6.06 -0.91
C GLY A 83 7.74 -6.06 -2.30
N GLY A 84 8.24 -4.90 -2.76
CA GLY A 84 9.00 -4.79 -4.01
C GLY A 84 10.49 -5.06 -3.87
N ILE A 85 11.09 -4.81 -2.68
CA ILE A 85 12.50 -5.13 -2.39
C ILE A 85 12.70 -6.65 -2.33
N MET A 86 11.76 -7.39 -1.75
CA MET A 86 11.90 -8.84 -1.54
C MET A 86 12.16 -9.61 -2.85
N PRO A 87 11.40 -9.42 -3.94
CA PRO A 87 11.70 -10.07 -5.21
C PRO A 87 13.03 -9.63 -5.83
N ILE A 88 13.48 -8.39 -5.62
CA ILE A 88 14.77 -7.91 -6.14
C ILE A 88 15.93 -8.68 -5.50
N ILE A 89 15.92 -8.81 -4.17
CA ILE A 89 16.97 -9.51 -3.44
C ILE A 89 16.98 -11.03 -3.71
N THR A 90 15.85 -11.62 -4.12
CA THR A 90 15.74 -13.05 -4.45
C THR A 90 15.86 -13.37 -5.95
N SER A 91 16.38 -12.44 -6.78
CA SER A 91 16.65 -12.62 -8.23
C SER A 91 15.47 -12.39 -9.20
N SER A 92 14.39 -11.74 -8.78
CA SER A 92 13.22 -11.39 -9.61
C SER A 92 13.03 -9.88 -9.77
N VAL A 93 14.02 -9.22 -10.40
CA VAL A 93 14.04 -7.76 -10.61
C VAL A 93 12.83 -7.27 -11.41
N VAL A 94 12.41 -8.04 -12.43
CA VAL A 94 11.25 -7.71 -13.29
C VAL A 94 9.94 -7.62 -12.50
N LEU A 95 9.80 -8.40 -11.44
CA LEU A 95 8.61 -8.37 -10.57
C LEU A 95 8.74 -7.33 -9.45
N GLY A 96 9.95 -7.08 -8.97
CA GLY A 96 10.20 -6.17 -7.85
C GLY A 96 10.16 -4.68 -8.22
N LEU A 97 10.76 -4.30 -9.36
CA LEU A 97 10.87 -2.88 -9.77
C LEU A 97 9.50 -2.18 -9.94
N PRO A 98 8.49 -2.77 -10.60
CA PRO A 98 7.18 -2.12 -10.73
C PRO A 98 6.49 -1.92 -9.38
N VAL A 99 6.63 -2.90 -8.47
CA VAL A 99 6.04 -2.84 -7.12
C VAL A 99 6.75 -1.78 -6.27
N LEU A 100 8.07 -1.71 -6.35
CA LEU A 100 8.86 -0.66 -5.70
C LEU A 100 8.51 0.73 -6.21
N GLY A 101 8.37 0.91 -7.53
CA GLY A 101 7.93 2.16 -8.14
C GLY A 101 6.55 2.59 -7.63
N ALA A 102 5.60 1.66 -7.52
CA ALA A 102 4.29 1.92 -6.93
C ALA A 102 4.38 2.28 -5.43
N GLY A 103 5.26 1.63 -4.67
CA GLY A 103 5.50 1.95 -3.26
C GLY A 103 6.04 3.36 -3.07
N ILE A 104 7.05 3.74 -3.85
CA ILE A 104 7.61 5.10 -3.86
C ILE A 104 6.55 6.14 -4.23
N TRP A 105 5.72 5.83 -5.23
CA TRP A 105 4.61 6.69 -5.65
C TRP A 105 3.62 6.95 -4.51
N ILE A 106 3.11 5.89 -3.87
CA ILE A 106 2.17 6.01 -2.74
C ILE A 106 2.81 6.74 -1.56
N PHE A 107 4.08 6.46 -1.27
CA PHE A 107 4.82 7.11 -0.20
C PHE A 107 4.97 8.62 -0.45
N ALA A 108 5.35 9.01 -1.67
CA ALA A 108 5.44 10.41 -2.08
C ALA A 108 4.08 11.13 -1.95
N LEU A 109 2.97 10.49 -2.36
CA LEU A 109 1.63 11.03 -2.15
C LEU A 109 1.30 11.21 -0.66
N GLY A 110 1.72 10.28 0.20
CA GLY A 110 1.63 10.39 1.65
C GLY A 110 2.34 11.63 2.21
N ILE A 111 3.57 11.89 1.76
CA ILE A 111 4.37 13.08 2.14
C ILE A 111 3.71 14.37 1.65
N ILE A 112 3.35 14.44 0.37
CA ILE A 112 2.70 15.62 -0.24
C ILE A 112 1.45 16.00 0.57
N LYS A 113 0.66 14.99 0.95
CA LYS A 113 -0.52 15.20 1.80
C LYS A 113 -0.17 15.67 3.21
N SER A 114 0.90 15.15 3.81
CA SER A 114 1.34 15.54 5.15
C SER A 114 1.68 17.04 5.20
N ILE A 115 2.43 17.50 4.19
CA ILE A 115 2.85 18.90 4.06
C ILE A 115 1.62 19.79 3.82
N LYS A 116 0.74 19.41 2.88
CA LYS A 116 -0.48 20.17 2.57
C LYS A 116 -1.45 20.22 3.76
N SER A 117 -1.54 19.14 4.55
CA SER A 117 -2.39 19.10 5.75
C SER A 117 -1.83 19.96 6.90
N LYS A 118 -0.51 20.10 7.03
CA LYS A 118 0.12 20.99 8.02
C LYS A 118 -0.06 22.46 7.66
N SER A 119 0.12 22.83 6.38
CA SER A 119 0.05 24.23 5.92
C SER A 119 -1.29 24.93 6.19
N ILE A 120 -2.40 24.19 6.24
CA ILE A 120 -3.74 24.78 6.47
C ILE A 120 -4.12 24.75 7.97
N LYS A 121 -3.27 24.28 8.87
CA LYS A 121 -3.53 24.28 10.32
C LYS A 121 -2.88 25.47 11.05
N THR A 122 -2.21 26.35 10.30
CA THR A 122 -1.41 27.49 10.82
C THR A 122 -1.96 28.84 10.34
N ILE A 123 -3.28 28.94 10.13
CA ILE A 123 -3.99 30.21 9.95
C ILE A 123 -5.18 30.20 10.90
#